data_AF-A0A7X7UC91-F1
#
_entry.id   AF-A0A7X7UC91-F1
#
_cell.length_a   1.000
_cell.length_b   1.000
_cell.length_c   1.000
_cell.angle_alpha   90.00
_cell.angle_beta   90.00
_cell.angle_gamma   90.00
#
_symmetry.space_group_name_H-M   'P 1'
#
loop_
_entity.id
_entity.type
_entity.pdbx_description
1 polymer ?
#
loop_
_entity_poly.entity_id
_entity_poly.type
_entity_poly.pdbx_seq_one_letter_code
_entity_poly.pdbx_strand_id
1 'polypeptide(L)'
;MDGKRMLWIMAVIVLLGFLVSVAAYAATATTYTKGQKVQVLWKGTWYASTILEVGADANAGKYKIHYDGWGNEWDEWVTPDRIKPAK
;
A
#
# COMPACT_ATOMS: atom_id res chain seq x y z
N MET A 1 5.14 -51.31 31.09
CA MET A 1 4.93 -49.84 31.02
C MET A 1 6.20 -49.20 31.55
N ASP A 2 7.05 -48.80 30.63
CA ASP A 2 8.50 -48.71 30.79
C ASP A 2 8.91 -47.24 30.61
N GLY A 3 9.72 -46.73 31.55
CA GLY A 3 10.05 -45.31 31.72
C GLY A 3 10.70 -44.61 30.52
N LYS A 4 11.05 -45.34 29.45
CA LYS A 4 11.50 -44.79 28.17
C LYS A 4 10.34 -44.32 27.27
N ARG A 5 9.11 -44.83 27.50
CA ARG A 5 7.89 -44.44 26.77
C ARG A 5 7.26 -43.15 27.30
N MET A 6 7.60 -42.74 28.53
CA MET A 6 7.16 -41.47 29.12
C MET A 6 8.04 -40.28 28.72
N LEU A 7 9.31 -40.53 28.36
CA LEU A 7 10.27 -39.47 28.04
C LEU A 7 10.13 -38.91 26.61
N TRP A 8 9.42 -39.59 25.72
CA TRP A 8 9.12 -39.07 24.37
C TRP A 8 7.86 -38.21 24.31
N ILE A 9 6.92 -38.37 25.25
CA ILE A 9 5.66 -37.61 25.26
C ILE A 9 5.86 -36.22 25.92
N MET A 10 6.92 -36.04 26.71
CA MET A 10 7.28 -34.77 27.35
C MET A 10 8.33 -33.95 26.60
N ALA A 11 8.93 -34.47 25.52
CA ALA A 11 9.94 -33.76 24.72
C ALA A 11 9.37 -33.01 23.51
N VAL A 12 8.10 -33.25 23.14
CA VAL A 12 7.46 -32.58 21.98
C VAL A 12 6.76 -31.27 22.38
N ILE A 13 6.59 -31.01 23.69
CA ILE A 13 5.82 -29.87 24.21
C ILE A 13 6.69 -28.62 24.48
N VAL A 14 8.00 -28.67 24.26
CA VAL A 14 8.89 -27.49 24.41
C VAL A 14 9.79 -27.31 23.17
N LEU A 15 9.18 -27.36 21.99
CA LEU A 15 9.74 -26.79 20.76
C LEU A 15 8.90 -25.56 20.37
N LEU A 16 8.95 -24.59 21.28
CA LEU A 16 8.91 -23.15 21.04
C LEU A 16 8.08 -22.71 19.82
N GLY A 17 6.76 -22.70 20.02
CA GLY A 17 5.86 -21.82 19.30
C GLY A 17 6.25 -20.37 19.57
N PHE A 18 7.11 -19.81 18.72
CA PHE A 18 7.33 -18.38 18.62
C PHE A 18 7.94 -18.02 17.27
N LEU A 19 7.14 -18.08 16.21
CA LEU A 19 7.19 -17.04 15.18
C LEU A 19 5.75 -16.61 14.95
N VAL A 20 5.37 -15.61 15.75
CA VAL A 20 4.19 -14.79 15.52
C VAL A 20 4.14 -14.47 14.02
N SER A 21 3.03 -14.82 13.41
CA SER A 21 2.67 -14.55 12.04
C SER A 21 3.15 -13.16 11.63
N VAL A 22 4.09 -13.09 10.68
CA VAL A 22 4.11 -11.94 9.77
C VAL A 22 2.95 -12.18 8.80
N ALA A 23 1.73 -12.08 9.35
CA ALA A 23 0.54 -11.91 8.54
C ALA A 23 0.79 -10.61 7.80
N ALA A 24 1.03 -10.77 6.50
CA ALA A 24 1.35 -9.72 5.56
C ALA A 24 0.68 -8.40 5.96
N TYR A 25 1.49 -7.43 6.39
CA TYR A 25 1.14 -6.03 6.18
C TYR A 25 1.29 -5.79 4.67
N ALA A 26 0.41 -6.41 3.88
CA ALA A 26 0.14 -5.93 2.55
C ALA A 26 -0.55 -4.59 2.78
N ALA A 27 0.25 -3.52 2.80
CA ALA A 27 -0.27 -2.19 2.59
C ALA A 27 -1.13 -2.31 1.35
N THR A 28 -2.44 -2.12 1.50
CA THR A 28 -3.35 -2.12 0.36
C THR A 28 -2.94 -0.94 -0.48
N ALA A 29 -2.06 -1.19 -1.45
CA ALA A 29 -1.63 -0.20 -2.41
C ALA A 29 -2.87 0.12 -3.23
N THR A 30 -3.57 1.19 -2.84
CA THR A 30 -4.68 1.73 -3.62
C THR A 30 -4.12 2.03 -5.00
N THR A 31 -4.49 1.20 -5.96
CA THR A 31 -4.03 1.33 -7.33
C THR A 31 -5.03 2.20 -8.05
N TYR A 32 -4.58 3.37 -8.52
CA TYR A 32 -5.40 4.28 -9.30
C TYR A 32 -5.24 3.96 -10.79
N THR A 33 -6.27 4.26 -11.58
CA THR A 33 -6.27 4.02 -13.03
C THR A 33 -6.31 5.33 -13.81
N LYS A 34 -5.77 5.33 -15.04
CA LYS A 34 -5.84 6.48 -15.93
C LYS A 34 -7.31 6.90 -16.16
N GLY A 35 -7.57 8.20 -16.09
CA GLY A 35 -8.89 8.79 -16.18
C GLY A 35 -9.68 8.82 -14.86
N GLN A 36 -9.19 8.16 -13.81
CA GLN A 36 -9.88 8.14 -12.53
C GLN A 36 -9.89 9.54 -11.89
N LYS A 37 -11.06 9.93 -11.38
CA LYS A 37 -11.24 11.13 -10.56
C LYS A 37 -10.77 10.87 -9.14
N VAL A 38 -9.92 11.75 -8.64
CA VAL A 38 -9.30 11.68 -7.31
C VAL A 38 -9.24 13.07 -6.69
N GLN A 39 -8.80 13.14 -5.44
CA GLN A 39 -8.32 14.39 -4.86
C GLN A 39 -6.83 14.30 -4.56
N VAL A 40 -6.08 15.34 -4.88
CA VAL A 40 -4.63 15.44 -4.63
C VAL A 40 -4.34 16.52 -3.60
N LEU A 41 -3.53 16.19 -2.60
CA LEU A 41 -3.09 17.12 -1.56
C LEU A 41 -2.04 18.09 -2.13
N TRP A 42 -2.30 19.39 -2.00
CA TRP A 42 -1.36 20.46 -2.35
C TRP A 42 -1.41 21.56 -1.29
N LYS A 43 -0.27 21.91 -0.70
CA LYS A 43 -0.13 22.92 0.38
C LYS A 43 -1.20 22.80 1.49
N GLY A 44 -1.49 21.58 1.93
CA GLY A 44 -2.46 21.32 3.00
C GLY A 44 -3.94 21.31 2.57
N THR A 45 -4.24 21.54 1.30
CA THR A 45 -5.61 21.54 0.76
C THR A 45 -5.77 20.42 -0.28
N TRP A 46 -6.94 19.78 -0.30
CA TRP A 46 -7.27 18.73 -1.26
C TRP A 46 -7.97 19.32 -2.48
N TYR A 47 -7.37 19.15 -3.66
CA TYR A 47 -7.92 19.64 -4.92
C TYR A 47 -8.46 18.49 -5.75
N ALA A 48 -9.53 18.74 -6.52
CA ALA A 48 -10.03 17.77 -7.48
C ALA A 48 -9.00 17.56 -8.59
N SER A 49 -8.79 16.31 -8.99
CA SER A 49 -7.78 15.96 -9.99
C SER A 49 -8.17 14.72 -10.77
N THR A 50 -7.52 14.54 -11.91
CA THR A 50 -7.67 13.36 -12.77
C THR A 50 -6.32 12.67 -12.93
N ILE A 51 -6.29 11.34 -12.79
CA ILE A 51 -5.08 10.56 -13.11
C ILE A 51 -4.86 10.59 -14.62
N LEU A 52 -3.74 11.14 -15.08
CA LEU A 52 -3.34 11.12 -16.49
C LEU A 52 -2.58 9.85 -16.84
N GLU A 53 -1.76 9.35 -15.92
CA GLU A 53 -0.84 8.24 -16.16
C GLU A 53 -0.48 7.49 -14.88
N VAL A 54 -0.32 6.18 -15.01
CA VAL A 54 0.26 5.31 -13.97
C VAL A 54 1.75 5.17 -14.28
N GLY A 55 2.61 5.54 -13.33
CA GLY A 55 4.04 5.64 -13.59
C GLY A 55 4.71 4.28 -13.76
N ALA A 56 5.58 4.21 -14.76
CA ALA A 56 6.50 3.10 -15.02
C ALA A 56 7.96 3.60 -14.95
N ASP A 57 8.91 2.66 -14.94
CA ASP A 57 10.35 2.92 -14.96
C ASP A 57 10.79 3.94 -13.88
N ALA A 58 11.31 5.10 -14.29
CA ALA A 58 11.75 6.17 -13.39
C ALA A 58 10.62 6.79 -12.54
N ASN A 59 9.35 6.58 -12.92
CA ASN A 59 8.17 7.04 -12.19
C ASN A 59 7.39 5.89 -11.54
N ALA A 60 7.96 4.68 -11.46
CA ALA A 60 7.32 3.54 -10.82
C ALA A 60 6.81 3.90 -9.41
N GLY A 61 5.54 3.61 -9.13
CA GLY A 61 4.88 3.91 -7.86
C GLY A 61 4.35 5.35 -7.72
N LYS A 62 4.44 6.18 -8.76
CA LYS A 62 3.83 7.51 -8.82
C LYS A 62 2.68 7.55 -9.83
N TYR A 63 1.87 8.60 -9.73
CA TYR A 63 0.81 8.89 -10.68
C TYR A 63 0.98 10.30 -11.21
N LYS A 64 0.86 10.47 -12.53
CA LYS A 64 0.76 11.79 -13.13
C LYS A 64 -0.67 12.25 -12.99
N ILE A 65 -0.87 13.44 -12.44
CA ILE A 65 -2.19 14.01 -12.21
C ILE A 65 -2.36 15.32 -12.96
N HIS A 66 -3.61 15.63 -13.28
CA HIS A 66 -4.05 16.95 -13.74
C HIS A 66 -4.98 17.54 -12.70
N TYR A 67 -4.77 18.79 -12.31
CA TYR A 67 -5.67 19.51 -11.41
C TYR A 67 -6.90 20.01 -12.19
N ASP A 68 -8.09 19.56 -11.80
CA ASP A 68 -9.32 19.91 -12.52
C ASP A 68 -9.56 21.44 -12.47
N GLY A 69 -9.67 22.07 -13.64
CA GLY A 69 -9.88 23.52 -13.77
C GLY A 69 -8.61 24.37 -13.80
N TRP A 70 -7.43 23.74 -13.78
CA TRP A 70 -6.13 24.39 -13.88
C TRP A 70 -5.44 24.02 -15.20
N GLY A 71 -4.43 24.79 -15.61
CA GLY A 71 -3.67 24.51 -16.82
C GLY A 71 -2.70 23.33 -16.66
N ASN A 72 -2.27 22.75 -17.79
CA ASN A 72 -1.36 21.59 -17.82
C ASN A 72 0.03 21.90 -17.26
N GLU A 73 0.39 23.18 -17.11
CA GLU A 73 1.61 23.61 -16.43
C GLU A 73 1.66 23.20 -14.94
N TRP A 74 0.51 22.82 -14.37
CA TRP A 74 0.38 22.32 -13.00
C TRP A 74 0.36 20.79 -12.90
N ASP A 75 0.44 20.07 -14.03
CA ASP A 75 0.51 18.62 -14.02
C ASP A 75 1.79 18.15 -13.32
N GLU A 76 1.66 17.27 -12.33
CA GLU A 76 2.80 16.75 -11.58
C GLU A 76 2.70 15.24 -11.34
N TRP A 77 3.85 14.63 -11.03
CA TRP A 77 3.94 13.26 -10.57
C TRP A 77 3.86 13.25 -9.05
N VAL A 78 2.81 12.63 -8.51
CA VAL A 78 2.60 12.53 -7.06
C VAL A 78 2.67 11.08 -6.58
N THR A 79 3.08 10.90 -5.34
CA THR A 79 3.05 9.62 -4.64
C THR A 79 1.63 9.32 -4.11
N PRO A 80 1.29 8.04 -3.87
CA PRO A 80 -0.07 7.64 -3.52
C PRO A 80 -0.58 8.24 -2.19
N ASP A 81 0.33 8.60 -1.28
CA ASP A 81 0.00 9.25 0.01
C ASP A 81 -0.65 10.64 -0.16
N ARG A 82 -0.40 11.31 -1.29
CA ARG A 82 -1.05 12.57 -1.64
C ARG A 82 -2.38 12.37 -2.36
N ILE A 83 -2.83 11.14 -2.60
CA ILE A 83 -4.05 10.85 -3.38
C ILE A 83 -5.09 10.18 -2.48
N LYS A 84 -6.33 10.64 -2.59
CA LYS A 84 -7.49 9.92 -2.05
C LYS A 84 -8.62 9.83 -3.08
N PRO A 85 -9.55 8.89 -2.93
CA PRO A 85 -10.74 8.81 -3.79
C PRO A 85 -11.50 10.14 -3.81
N ALA A 86 -12.01 10.52 -4.98
CA ALA A 86 -13.01 11.59 -5.07
C ALA A 86 -14.26 11.20 -4.26
N LYS A 87 -14.93 12.21 -3.68
CA LYS A 87 -16.20 12.02 -2.96
C LYS A 87 -17.34 11.65 -3.89
#